data_AF-A0A170WZQ0-F1
#
_entry.id   AF-A0A170WZQ0-F1
#
_cell.length_a   1.000
_cell.length_b   1.000
_cell.length_c   1.000
_cell.angle_alpha   90.00
_cell.angle_beta   90.00
_cell.angle_gamma   90.00
#
_symmetry.space_group_name_H-M   'P 1'
#
loop_
_entity.id
_entity.type
_entity.pdbx_description
1 polymer ?
#
loop_
_entity_poly.entity_id
_entity_poly.type
_entity_poly.pdbx_seq_one_letter_code
_entity_poly.pdbx_strand_id
1 'polypeptide(L)'
;MTSNLAANEIAEHAIQLRAESKKLALHSVSTMDVNISEKDNDVTISRSFKEKVVQPILKAHFGRDEFLGRINEIIYFLPFSNAELNRLVSKELKFWEKKAKEKHDVELSWEKGVETVLA
;
A
#
# COMPACT_ATOMS: atom_id res chain seq x y z
N MET A 1 -16.57 3.86 8.73
CA MET A 1 -15.70 4.66 9.63
C MET A 1 -14.26 4.38 9.22
N THR A 2 -13.41 5.40 9.12
CA THR A 2 -11.96 5.24 8.94
C THR A 2 -11.28 5.53 10.26
N SER A 3 -10.25 4.75 10.60
CA SER A 3 -9.53 4.88 11.86
C SER A 3 -8.05 4.59 11.61
N ASN A 4 -7.19 5.47 12.11
CA ASN A 4 -5.73 5.34 12.00
C ASN A 4 -5.09 4.67 13.22
N LEU A 5 -5.89 4.03 14.07
CA LEU A 5 -5.45 3.56 15.37
C LEU A 5 -4.32 2.52 15.34
N ALA A 6 -4.38 1.58 14.40
CA ALA A 6 -3.36 0.55 14.21
C ALA A 6 -2.43 0.86 13.03
N ALA A 7 -2.44 2.10 12.53
CA ALA A 7 -1.75 2.45 11.29
C ALA A 7 -0.24 2.19 11.37
N ASN A 8 0.41 2.54 12.47
CA ASN A 8 1.85 2.33 12.66
C ASN A 8 2.19 0.83 12.68
N GLU A 9 1.45 0.03 13.47
CA GLU A 9 1.65 -1.41 13.56
C GLU A 9 1.42 -2.10 12.21
N ILE A 10 0.38 -1.71 11.49
CA ILE A 10 0.08 -2.22 10.15
C ILE A 10 1.20 -1.86 9.18
N ALA A 11 1.74 -0.63 9.25
CA ALA A 11 2.82 -0.17 8.39
C ALA A 11 4.12 -0.94 8.64
N GLU A 12 4.52 -1.13 9.90
CA GLU A 12 5.70 -1.91 10.25
C GLU A 12 5.58 -3.37 9.78
N HIS A 13 4.43 -3.99 10.03
CA HIS A 13 4.16 -5.35 9.58
C HIS A 13 4.17 -5.47 8.04
N ALA A 14 3.66 -4.47 7.33
CA ALA A 14 3.71 -4.42 5.87
C ALA A 14 5.15 -4.38 5.33
N ILE A 15 6.01 -3.58 5.95
CA ILE A 15 7.44 -3.48 5.60
C ILE A 15 8.13 -4.83 5.84
N GLN A 16 7.84 -5.48 6.97
CA GLN A 16 8.39 -6.80 7.28
C GLN A 16 7.96 -7.85 6.26
N LEU A 17 6.67 -7.94 5.96
CA LEU A 17 6.16 -8.91 4.98
C LEU A 17 6.80 -8.73 3.60
N ARG A 18 7.00 -7.49 3.15
CA ARG A 18 7.70 -7.21 1.89
C ARG A 18 9.17 -7.62 1.95
N ALA A 19 9.85 -7.37 3.06
CA ALA A 19 11.24 -7.80 3.25
C ALA A 19 11.38 -9.33 3.23
N GLU A 20 10.43 -10.05 3.84
CA GLU A 20 10.36 -11.52 3.82
C GLU A 20 10.09 -12.06 2.42
N SER A 21 9.09 -11.52 1.71
CA SER A 21 8.79 -11.88 0.32
C SER A 21 10.00 -11.67 -0.60
N LYS A 22 10.71 -10.55 -0.46
CA LYS A 22 11.92 -10.26 -1.23
C LYS A 22 13.04 -11.26 -0.94
N LYS A 23 13.24 -11.65 0.32
CA LYS A 23 14.23 -12.68 0.72
C LYS A 23 13.88 -14.04 0.14
N LEU A 24 12.60 -14.44 0.18
CA LEU A 24 12.13 -15.69 -0.41
C LEU A 24 12.32 -15.70 -1.93
N ALA A 25 12.00 -14.58 -2.60
CA ALA A 25 12.22 -14.42 -4.03
C ALA A 25 13.71 -14.58 -4.37
N LEU A 26 14.61 -13.91 -3.65
CA LEU A 26 16.06 -14.05 -3.82
C LEU A 26 16.54 -15.50 -3.64
N HIS A 27 15.99 -16.24 -2.69
CA HIS A 27 16.36 -17.64 -2.44
C HIS A 27 15.78 -18.60 -3.49
N SER A 28 14.67 -18.26 -4.15
CA SER A 28 14.10 -19.04 -5.26
C SER A 28 14.75 -18.78 -6.63
N VAL A 29 15.49 -17.68 -6.78
CA VAL A 29 16.15 -17.29 -8.06
C VAL A 29 17.31 -18.23 -8.45
N SER A 30 17.70 -19.19 -7.61
CA SER A 30 18.62 -20.27 -8.00
C SER A 30 18.02 -21.26 -9.01
N THR A 31 16.71 -21.19 -9.31
CA THR A 31 16.04 -22.08 -10.26
C THR A 31 15.06 -21.30 -11.15
N MET A 32 15.51 -20.92 -12.35
CA MET A 32 14.74 -20.48 -13.53
C MET A 32 13.78 -19.25 -13.46
N ASP A 33 14.13 -18.25 -14.29
CA ASP A 33 13.36 -17.35 -15.15
C ASP A 33 12.18 -16.45 -14.67
N VAL A 34 12.45 -15.13 -14.79
CA VAL A 34 11.67 -14.08 -15.48
C VAL A 34 10.15 -14.08 -15.26
N ASN A 35 9.66 -13.70 -14.07
CA ASN A 35 8.31 -13.13 -13.85
C ASN A 35 8.14 -12.48 -12.46
N ILE A 36 9.23 -11.94 -11.88
CA ILE A 36 9.27 -11.48 -10.47
C ILE A 36 8.62 -10.10 -10.26
N SER A 37 8.42 -9.32 -11.32
CA SER A 37 8.05 -7.89 -11.21
C SER A 37 6.64 -7.63 -10.65
N GLU A 38 5.69 -8.56 -10.79
CA GLU A 38 4.29 -8.30 -10.42
C GLU A 38 3.87 -8.91 -9.07
N LYS A 39 4.53 -9.99 -8.62
CA LYS A 39 4.16 -10.68 -7.37
C LYS A 39 4.63 -10.00 -6.10
N ASP A 40 5.56 -9.05 -6.19
CA ASP A 40 6.14 -8.37 -5.01
C ASP A 40 5.18 -7.33 -4.38
N ASN A 41 4.08 -7.00 -5.06
CA ASN A 41 3.15 -5.94 -4.63
C ASN A 41 1.94 -6.46 -3.84
N ASP A 42 1.51 -7.71 -4.03
CA ASP A 42 0.30 -8.24 -3.40
C ASP A 42 0.61 -8.89 -2.05
N VAL A 43 0.87 -8.05 -1.05
CA VAL A 43 1.13 -8.49 0.32
C VAL A 43 -0.18 -8.43 1.12
N THR A 44 -0.58 -9.55 1.71
CA THR A 44 -1.78 -9.64 2.52
C THR A 44 -1.47 -9.78 4.01
N ILE A 45 -2.26 -9.11 4.84
CA ILE A 45 -2.11 -9.20 6.31
C ILE A 45 -2.61 -10.56 6.80
N SER A 46 -1.75 -11.26 7.55
CA SER A 46 -2.05 -12.58 8.13
C SER A 46 -3.20 -12.52 9.14
N ARG A 47 -3.97 -13.61 9.25
CA ARG A 47 -5.06 -13.71 10.24
C ARG A 47 -4.55 -13.53 11.68
N SER A 48 -3.38 -14.09 11.97
CA SER A 48 -2.77 -14.00 13.30
C SER A 48 -2.45 -12.56 13.70
N PHE A 49 -1.98 -11.73 12.77
CA PHE A 49 -1.73 -10.32 13.03
C PHE A 49 -3.03 -9.54 13.32
N LYS A 50 -4.10 -9.83 12.56
CA LYS A 50 -5.43 -9.22 12.77
C LYS A 50 -5.96 -9.49 14.17
N GLU A 51 -5.88 -10.74 14.63
CA GLU A 51 -6.42 -11.17 15.93
C GLU A 51 -5.53 -10.75 17.12
N LYS A 52 -4.20 -10.82 16.98
CA LYS A 52 -3.28 -10.60 18.10
C LYS A 52 -2.80 -9.16 18.27
N VAL A 53 -2.82 -8.36 17.21
CA VAL A 53 -2.28 -6.97 17.24
C VAL A 53 -3.41 -5.97 17.03
N VAL A 54 -4.15 -6.09 15.92
CA VAL A 54 -5.16 -5.08 15.55
C VAL A 54 -6.37 -5.14 16.46
N GLN A 55 -6.94 -6.33 16.70
CA GLN A 55 -8.15 -6.47 17.50
C GLN A 55 -8.00 -5.95 18.95
N PRO A 56 -6.88 -6.22 19.68
CA PRO A 56 -6.64 -5.61 20.97
C PRO A 56 -6.59 -4.08 20.96
N ILE A 57 -5.94 -3.47 19.96
CA ILE A 57 -5.88 -2.01 19.82
C ILE A 57 -7.28 -1.42 19.64
N LEU A 58 -8.09 -2.04 18.77
CA LEU A 58 -9.46 -1.59 18.54
C LEU A 58 -10.34 -1.78 19.79
N LYS A 59 -10.20 -2.92 20.49
CA LYS A 59 -10.92 -3.17 21.75
C LYS A 59 -10.59 -2.15 22.81
N ALA A 60 -9.30 -1.84 22.99
CA ALA A 60 -8.84 -0.85 23.97
C ALA A 60 -9.42 0.54 23.71
N HIS A 61 -9.54 0.95 22.45
CA HIS A 61 -10.07 2.26 22.09
C HIS A 61 -11.59 2.36 22.13
N PHE A 62 -12.30 1.36 21.59
CA PHE A 62 -13.77 1.41 21.53
C PHE A 62 -14.42 1.04 22.87
N GLY A 63 -13.72 0.32 23.75
CA GLY A 63 -14.09 0.03 25.14
C GLY A 63 -15.30 -0.90 25.33
N ARG A 64 -16.26 -0.86 24.41
CA ARG A 64 -17.42 -1.76 24.34
C ARG A 64 -17.26 -2.70 23.16
N ASP A 65 -17.19 -3.99 23.46
CA ASP A 65 -17.04 -5.04 22.44
C ASP A 65 -18.20 -5.07 21.42
N GLU A 66 -19.37 -4.52 21.77
CA GLU A 66 -20.51 -4.37 20.84
C GLU A 66 -20.17 -3.54 19.61
N PHE A 67 -19.26 -2.57 19.72
CA PHE A 67 -18.91 -1.71 18.58
C PHE A 67 -18.20 -2.50 17.49
N LEU A 68 -17.30 -3.40 17.90
CA LEU A 68 -16.61 -4.33 17.00
C LEU A 68 -17.56 -5.38 16.43
N GLY A 69 -18.52 -5.86 17.22
CA GLY A 69 -19.53 -6.82 16.76
C GLY A 69 -20.49 -6.28 15.68
N ARG A 70 -20.58 -4.96 15.52
CA ARG A 70 -21.39 -4.30 14.46
C ARG A 70 -20.60 -4.03 13.18
N ILE A 71 -19.30 -4.29 13.16
CA ILE A 71 -18.46 -4.11 11.98
C ILE A 71 -18.46 -5.42 11.20
N ASN A 72 -19.06 -5.41 10.00
CA ASN A 72 -19.10 -6.59 9.14
C ASN A 72 -17.73 -6.96 8.58
N GLU A 73 -16.93 -5.96 8.17
CA GLU A 73 -15.62 -6.16 7.56
C GLU A 73 -14.65 -5.04 7.94
N ILE A 74 -13.38 -5.41 8.15
CA ILE A 74 -12.27 -4.48 8.37
C ILE A 74 -11.33 -4.56 7.18
N ILE A 75 -11.23 -3.44 6.45
CA ILE A 75 -10.31 -3.26 5.32
C ILE A 75 -9.03 -2.63 5.82
N TYR A 76 -7.90 -3.23 5.47
CA TYR A 76 -6.57 -2.78 5.87
C TYR A 76 -5.93 -1.99 4.73
N PHE A 77 -5.49 -0.77 5.03
CA PHE A 77 -4.71 0.03 4.10
C PHE A 77 -3.23 -0.17 4.43
N LEU A 78 -2.52 -0.78 3.49
CA LEU A 78 -1.07 -0.93 3.55
C LEU A 78 -0.41 0.33 2.99
N PRO A 79 0.77 0.73 3.48
CA PRO A 79 1.57 1.76 2.83
C PRO A 79 1.87 1.34 1.38
N PHE A 80 1.81 2.31 0.46
CA PHE A 80 2.13 2.07 -0.94
C PHE A 80 3.54 1.50 -1.12
N SER A 81 3.70 0.58 -2.06
CA SER A 81 5.01 0.22 -2.59
C SER A 81 5.54 1.33 -3.50
N ASN A 82 6.86 1.36 -3.73
CA ASN A 82 7.45 2.29 -4.71
C ASN A 82 6.80 2.19 -6.10
N ALA A 83 6.43 0.97 -6.52
CA ALA A 83 5.78 0.77 -7.82
C ALA A 83 4.35 1.33 -7.85
N GLU A 84 3.59 1.11 -6.77
CA GLU A 84 2.24 1.68 -6.62
C GLU A 84 2.28 3.21 -6.55
N LEU A 85 3.27 3.74 -5.85
CA LEU A 85 3.45 5.18 -5.67
C LEU A 85 3.88 5.86 -6.98
N ASN A 86 4.83 5.27 -7.72
CA ASN A 86 5.14 5.72 -9.09
C ASN A 86 3.89 5.73 -9.98
N ARG A 87 3.08 4.66 -9.95
CA ARG A 87 1.83 4.58 -10.73
C ARG A 87 0.82 5.64 -10.30
N LEU A 88 0.75 5.98 -9.02
CA LEU A 88 -0.09 7.05 -8.50
C LEU A 88 0.38 8.41 -9.04
N VAL A 89 1.68 8.68 -8.95
CA VAL A 89 2.29 9.90 -9.48
C VAL A 89 2.04 10.02 -10.99
N SER A 90 2.22 8.96 -11.78
CA SER A 90 1.90 8.97 -13.22
C SER A 90 0.45 9.37 -13.49
N LYS A 91 -0.50 8.91 -12.67
CA LYS A 91 -1.93 9.26 -12.81
C LYS A 91 -2.19 10.73 -12.49
N GLU A 92 -1.57 11.24 -11.43
CA GLU A 92 -1.69 12.65 -11.05
C GLU A 92 -1.07 13.57 -12.10
N LEU A 93 0.12 13.24 -12.62
CA LEU A 93 0.76 14.02 -13.69
C LEU A 93 -0.15 14.09 -14.93
N LYS A 94 -0.71 12.97 -15.37
CA LYS A 94 -1.69 12.94 -16.48
C LYS A 94 -2.95 13.74 -16.19
N PHE A 95 -3.43 13.72 -14.95
CA PHE A 95 -4.57 14.55 -14.54
C PHE A 95 -4.25 16.04 -14.67
N TRP A 96 -3.06 16.46 -14.24
CA TRP A 96 -2.61 17.84 -14.36
C TRP A 96 -2.37 18.27 -15.81
N GLU A 97 -1.77 17.41 -16.63
CA GLU A 97 -1.62 17.62 -18.08
C GLU A 97 -2.96 17.93 -18.74
N LYS A 98 -3.95 17.06 -18.50
CA LYS A 98 -5.30 17.21 -19.05
C LYS A 98 -5.97 18.49 -18.56
N LYS A 99 -5.85 18.79 -17.26
CA LYS A 99 -6.45 19.98 -16.65
C LYS A 99 -5.83 21.28 -17.16
N ALA A 100 -4.52 21.30 -17.39
CA ALA A 100 -3.81 22.46 -17.94
C ALA A 100 -4.22 22.71 -19.40
N LYS A 101 -4.32 21.64 -20.19
CA LYS A 101 -4.79 21.71 -21.58
C LYS A 101 -6.23 22.21 -21.68
N GLU A 102 -7.14 21.67 -20.87
CA GLU A 102 -8.56 22.07 -20.89
C GLU A 102 -8.81 23.52 -20.46
N LYS A 103 -8.08 24.01 -19.44
CA LYS A 103 -8.33 25.35 -18.88
C LYS A 103 -7.55 26.46 -19.56
N HIS A 104 -6.34 26.16 -20.02
CA HIS A 104 -5.37 27.18 -20.41
C HIS A 104 -4.67 26.87 -21.74
N ASP A 105 -5.02 25.77 -22.42
CA ASP A 105 -4.36 25.28 -23.64
C ASP A 105 -2.83 25.15 -23.48
N VAL A 106 -2.38 24.79 -22.27
CA VAL A 106 -0.97 24.57 -21.95
C VAL A 106 -0.66 23.09 -22.05
N GLU A 107 0.37 22.75 -22.82
CA GLU A 107 0.91 21.40 -22.91
C GLU A 107 1.99 21.19 -21.84
N LEU A 108 1.79 20.18 -20.99
CA LEU A 108 2.75 19.79 -19.96
C LEU A 108 3.43 18.49 -20.36
N SER A 109 4.76 18.46 -20.27
CA SER A 109 5.54 17.24 -20.46
C SER A 109 6.62 17.16 -19.38
N TRP A 110 6.98 15.94 -19.01
CA TRP A 110 7.97 15.65 -17.98
C TRP A 110 9.05 14.74 -18.52
N GLU A 111 10.26 14.90 -17.99
CA GLU A 111 11.36 13.99 -18.29
C GLU A 111 11.11 12.61 -17.68
N LYS A 112 11.66 11.57 -18.31
CA LYS A 112 11.61 10.20 -17.78
C LYS A 112 12.29 10.15 -16.41
N GLY A 113 11.62 9.55 -15.43
CA GLY A 113 12.14 9.40 -14.07
C GLY A 113 11.69 10.47 -13.08
N VAL A 114 10.97 11.52 -13.52
CA VAL A 114 10.31 12.49 -12.62
C VAL A 114 9.38 11.78 -11.63
N GLU A 115 8.73 10.70 -12.05
CA GLU A 115 7.87 9.86 -11.19
C GLU A 115 8.63 9.34 -9.96
N THR A 116 9.88 8.91 -10.15
CA THR A 116 10.71 8.35 -9.07
C THR A 116 11.25 9.43 -8.14
N VAL A 117 11.39 10.67 -8.59
CA VAL A 117 11.84 11.80 -7.76
C VAL A 117 10.68 12.36 -6.92
N LEU A 118 9.47 12.32 -7.47
CA LEU A 118 8.26 12.74 -6.77
C LEU A 118 7.73 11.65 -5.83
N ALA A 119 8.18 10.41 -6.00
CA ALA A 119 7.78 9.25 -5.22
C ALA A 119 8.54 9.12 -3.90
#